data_AF-A0A2K4ZQJ2-F1
#
_entry.id   AF-A0A2K4ZQJ2-F1
#
_cell.length_a   1.000
_cell.length_b   1.000
_cell.length_c   1.000
_cell.angle_alpha   90.00
_cell.angle_beta   90.00
_cell.angle_gamma   90.00
#
_symmetry.space_group_name_H-M   'P 1'
#
loop_
_entity.id
_entity.type
_entity.pdbx_description
1 polymer ?
#
loop_
_entity_poly.entity_id
_entity_poly.type
_entity_poly.pdbx_seq_one_letter_code
_entity_poly.pdbx_strand_id
1 'polypeptide(L)'
;MGFLKSIGKAFVEEVPTENNRVEEDFQSYEEENVEVELDSVNTDTLIDDIYAQNELYDQSQSIFKVEELINSLPKEMVTETKRASVLSILSSFGLAATEVTDDGEKRMEVLDSVKEKINTESKDSISKKEEHIEEFKKNIANLESEIASEQNEVKISNEAISTEIGRIKELVKFVGGTN
;
A
#
# COMPACT_ATOMS: atom_id res chain seq x y z
N MET A 1 -13.02 -21.44 31.23
CA MET A 1 -11.75 -21.35 30.48
C MET A 1 -11.83 -20.12 29.58
N GLY A 2 -11.52 -18.95 30.14
CA GLY A 2 -11.25 -17.74 29.39
C GLY A 2 -9.79 -17.40 29.60
N PHE A 3 -9.02 -17.20 28.52
CA PHE A 3 -7.70 -16.57 28.55
C PHE A 3 -7.19 -16.15 27.15
N LEU A 4 -8.07 -15.95 26.14
CA LEU A 4 -7.64 -15.56 24.78
C LEU A 4 -8.48 -14.44 24.11
N LYS A 5 -9.28 -13.67 24.87
CA LYS A 5 -10.13 -12.60 24.29
C LYS A 5 -9.68 -11.17 24.61
N SER A 6 -8.44 -10.92 25.02
CA SER A 6 -8.02 -9.56 25.43
C SER A 6 -6.69 -9.04 24.88
N ILE A 7 -6.10 -9.65 23.86
CA ILE A 7 -4.81 -9.17 23.29
C ILE A 7 -5.01 -8.71 21.84
N GLY A 8 -5.77 -7.64 21.65
CA GLY A 8 -5.93 -7.04 20.32
C GLY A 8 -6.56 -5.65 20.27
N LYS A 9 -6.84 -5.01 21.41
CA LYS A 9 -7.56 -3.72 21.46
C LYS A 9 -6.98 -2.66 22.42
N ALA A 10 -5.74 -2.79 22.88
CA ALA A 10 -5.24 -1.93 23.95
C ALA A 10 -3.88 -1.28 23.69
N PHE A 11 -3.52 -1.01 22.44
CA PHE A 11 -2.40 -0.10 22.10
C PHE A 11 -2.71 0.67 20.82
N VAL A 12 -3.60 1.65 20.91
CA VAL A 12 -3.62 2.80 19.99
C VAL A 12 -3.67 4.02 20.90
N GLU A 13 -2.51 4.64 21.09
CA GLU A 13 -2.38 5.94 21.74
C GLU A 13 -2.73 6.99 20.68
N GLU A 14 -3.88 7.66 20.84
CA GLU A 14 -4.28 8.77 19.97
C GLU A 14 -3.49 10.02 20.34
N VAL A 15 -2.64 10.48 19.44
CA VAL A 15 -1.90 11.74 19.56
C VAL A 15 -2.84 12.89 19.14
N PRO A 16 -3.02 13.95 19.95
CA PRO A 16 -3.89 15.06 19.58
C PRO A 16 -3.21 15.92 18.51
N THR A 17 -3.80 16.00 17.31
CA THR A 17 -3.37 16.95 16.27
C THR A 17 -4.22 18.21 16.31
N GLU A 18 -3.65 19.29 16.85
CA GLU A 18 -4.15 20.65 16.65
C GLU A 18 -3.76 21.16 15.25
N ASN A 19 -4.78 21.42 14.46
CA ASN A 19 -4.97 22.56 13.55
C ASN A 19 -3.88 22.94 12.53
N ASN A 20 -4.09 22.60 11.26
CA ASN A 20 -4.20 23.56 10.15
C ASN A 20 -4.61 22.81 8.87
N ARG A 21 -5.92 22.77 8.59
CA ARG A 21 -6.40 22.36 7.26
C ARG A 21 -6.24 23.54 6.32
N VAL A 22 -5.17 23.52 5.53
CA VAL A 22 -5.20 24.20 4.23
C VAL A 22 -6.05 23.30 3.34
N GLU A 23 -7.22 23.77 2.95
CA GLU A 23 -8.01 23.13 1.90
C GLU A 23 -7.24 23.32 0.59
N GLU A 24 -6.56 22.28 0.12
CA GLU A 24 -6.01 22.23 -1.23
C GLU A 24 -7.17 21.99 -2.20
N ASP A 25 -7.54 23.04 -2.91
CA ASP A 25 -8.49 23.02 -4.02
C ASP A 25 -7.84 22.26 -5.19
N PHE A 26 -8.17 20.97 -5.29
CA PHE A 26 -7.74 20.09 -6.39
C PHE A 26 -8.58 20.43 -7.62
N GLN A 27 -8.10 21.38 -8.44
CA GLN A 27 -8.66 21.59 -9.77
C GLN A 27 -8.31 20.38 -10.64
N SER A 28 -9.31 19.55 -10.92
CA SER A 28 -9.25 18.51 -11.96
C SER A 28 -9.13 19.20 -13.32
N TYR A 29 -7.94 19.14 -13.90
CA TYR A 29 -7.73 19.37 -15.32
C TYR A 29 -8.03 18.07 -16.07
N GLU A 30 -8.63 18.17 -17.26
CA GLU A 30 -9.00 17.02 -18.09
C GLU A 30 -7.74 16.20 -18.43
N GLU A 31 -7.75 14.90 -18.08
CA GLU A 31 -6.64 13.95 -18.28
C GLU A 31 -6.34 13.74 -19.77
N GLU A 32 -5.35 14.45 -20.32
CA GLU A 32 -4.46 13.82 -21.29
C GLU A 32 -3.62 12.81 -20.50
N ASN A 33 -3.81 11.52 -20.78
CA ASN A 33 -3.01 10.46 -20.14
C ASN A 33 -1.57 10.60 -20.62
N VAL A 34 -0.73 11.28 -19.84
CA VAL A 34 0.72 11.29 -20.06
C VAL A 34 1.27 9.91 -19.79
N GLU A 35 1.96 9.36 -20.78
CA GLU A 35 2.66 8.09 -20.64
C GLU A 35 3.86 8.30 -19.71
N VAL A 36 3.74 7.78 -18.47
CA VAL A 36 4.80 7.89 -17.44
C VAL A 36 5.50 6.56 -17.17
N GLU A 37 6.82 6.63 -17.09
CA GLU A 37 7.68 5.50 -16.78
C GLU A 37 7.95 5.43 -15.27
N LEU A 38 7.68 4.26 -14.69
CA LEU A 38 8.09 3.90 -13.33
C LEU A 38 8.27 2.39 -13.25
N ASP A 39 9.53 1.93 -13.20
CA ASP A 39 9.90 0.52 -13.19
C ASP A 39 9.62 -0.16 -11.84
N SER A 40 9.88 0.55 -10.74
CA SER A 40 9.64 0.07 -9.39
C SER A 40 9.49 1.22 -8.40
N VAL A 41 8.69 1.02 -7.36
CA VAL A 41 8.52 1.99 -6.28
C VAL A 41 9.59 1.76 -5.22
N ASN A 42 10.64 2.59 -5.22
CA ASN A 42 11.58 2.70 -4.11
C ASN A 42 11.33 3.99 -3.34
N THR A 43 10.78 3.89 -2.12
CA THR A 43 10.36 5.07 -1.35
C THR A 43 11.51 5.99 -0.98
N ASP A 44 12.73 5.47 -0.87
CA ASP A 44 13.90 6.24 -0.45
C ASP A 44 14.46 7.11 -1.58
N THR A 45 14.24 6.73 -2.84
CA THR A 45 14.75 7.40 -4.05
C THR A 45 13.64 7.81 -5.01
N LEU A 46 12.39 7.77 -4.57
CA LEU A 46 11.21 7.84 -5.45
C LEU A 46 11.22 9.04 -6.40
N ILE A 47 11.47 10.24 -5.89
CA ILE A 47 11.44 11.46 -6.71
C ILE A 47 12.59 11.47 -7.73
N ASP A 48 13.78 11.05 -7.31
CA ASP A 48 14.94 10.98 -8.19
C ASP A 48 14.73 9.92 -9.29
N ASP A 49 14.16 8.77 -8.94
CA ASP A 49 13.83 7.70 -9.87
C ASP A 49 12.78 8.14 -10.89
N ILE A 50 11.72 8.84 -10.44
CA ILE A 50 10.70 9.42 -11.32
C ILE A 50 11.35 10.39 -12.31
N TYR A 51 12.18 11.30 -11.83
CA TYR A 51 12.83 12.26 -12.72
C TYR A 51 13.82 11.62 -13.68
N ALA A 52 14.58 10.61 -13.24
CA ALA A 52 15.50 9.88 -14.11
C ALA A 52 14.78 9.12 -15.22
N GLN A 53 13.66 8.47 -14.90
CA GLN A 53 12.90 7.63 -15.83
C GLN A 53 12.02 8.44 -16.79
N ASN A 54 11.65 9.69 -16.42
CA ASN A 54 10.79 10.54 -17.24
C ASN A 54 11.56 11.69 -17.94
N GLU A 55 12.88 11.55 -18.10
CA GLU A 55 13.75 12.54 -18.76
C GLU A 55 13.73 13.94 -18.11
N LEU A 56 13.56 14.01 -16.79
CA LEU A 56 13.47 15.24 -15.98
C LEU A 56 14.69 15.43 -15.05
N TYR A 57 15.79 14.71 -15.31
CA TYR A 57 16.99 14.74 -14.48
C TYR A 57 17.83 16.03 -14.63
N ASP A 58 17.68 16.78 -15.73
CA ASP A 58 18.40 18.03 -15.92
C ASP A 58 17.82 19.15 -15.05
N GLN A 59 18.56 19.53 -14.01
CA GLN A 59 18.18 20.63 -13.13
C GLN A 59 18.65 22.00 -13.64
N SER A 60 19.55 22.05 -14.63
CA SER A 60 20.19 23.30 -15.07
C SER A 60 19.23 24.27 -15.78
N GLN A 61 18.16 23.74 -16.36
CA GLN A 61 17.08 24.49 -17.01
C GLN A 61 15.75 24.39 -16.24
N SER A 62 15.78 23.83 -15.02
CA SER A 62 14.55 23.47 -14.30
C SER A 62 13.90 24.61 -13.53
N ILE A 63 12.64 24.42 -13.16
CA ILE A 63 11.87 25.27 -12.24
C ILE A 63 12.59 25.51 -10.92
N PHE A 64 13.42 24.58 -10.44
CA PHE A 64 14.20 24.75 -9.21
C PHE A 64 15.22 25.89 -9.29
N LYS A 65 15.59 26.36 -10.49
CA LYS A 65 16.40 27.57 -10.63
C LYS A 65 15.70 28.81 -10.07
N VAL A 66 14.37 28.86 -10.14
CA VAL A 66 13.56 29.93 -9.53
C VAL A 66 13.70 29.90 -8.02
N GLU A 67 13.67 28.72 -7.41
CA GLU A 67 13.86 28.55 -5.97
C GLU A 67 15.25 29.03 -5.52
N GLU A 68 16.32 28.62 -6.22
CA GLU A 68 17.68 29.09 -5.95
C GLU A 68 17.77 30.63 -5.99
N LEU A 69 17.17 31.23 -7.00
CA LEU A 69 17.15 32.68 -7.17
C LEU A 69 16.37 33.38 -6.07
N ILE A 70 15.17 32.90 -5.74
CA ILE A 70 14.37 33.44 -4.62
C ILE A 70 15.17 33.39 -3.32
N ASN A 71 15.86 32.28 -3.06
CA ASN A 71 16.67 32.08 -1.85
C ASN A 71 17.91 32.97 -1.80
N SER A 72 18.42 33.41 -2.94
CA SER A 72 19.56 34.34 -3.03
C SER A 72 19.19 35.82 -2.80
N LEU A 73 17.91 36.17 -2.93
CA LEU A 73 17.43 37.54 -2.80
C LEU A 73 17.14 37.92 -1.34
N PRO A 74 17.26 39.21 -0.96
CA PRO A 74 16.87 39.67 0.37
C PRO A 74 15.41 39.30 0.72
N LYS A 75 15.22 38.69 1.90
CA LYS A 75 13.91 38.20 2.35
C LYS A 75 12.85 39.30 2.39
N GLU A 76 13.25 40.50 2.84
CA GLU A 76 12.41 41.70 3.00
C GLU A 76 11.97 42.38 1.70
N MET A 77 12.40 41.89 0.53
CA MET A 77 11.95 42.45 -0.74
C MET A 77 10.45 42.23 -0.95
N VAL A 78 9.78 43.27 -1.44
CA VAL A 78 8.38 43.19 -1.88
C VAL A 78 8.24 42.18 -3.03
N THR A 79 7.15 41.39 -3.01
CA THR A 79 6.93 40.25 -3.91
C THR A 79 7.09 40.61 -5.39
N GLU A 80 6.55 41.75 -5.81
CA GLU A 80 6.63 42.19 -7.22
C GLU A 80 8.07 42.51 -7.64
N THR A 81 8.83 43.23 -6.80
CA THR A 81 10.24 43.51 -7.07
C THR A 81 11.08 42.22 -7.02
N LYS A 82 10.75 41.29 -6.12
CA LYS A 82 11.38 39.97 -6.05
C LYS A 82 11.15 39.18 -7.33
N ARG A 83 9.90 39.12 -7.82
CA ARG A 83 9.52 38.49 -9.09
C ARG A 83 10.26 39.11 -10.28
N ALA A 84 10.22 40.44 -10.41
CA ALA A 84 10.92 41.14 -11.48
C ALA A 84 12.44 40.88 -11.46
N SER A 85 13.04 40.81 -10.27
CA SER A 85 14.45 40.50 -10.10
C SER A 85 14.76 39.06 -10.54
N VAL A 86 13.96 38.09 -10.14
CA VAL A 86 14.12 36.69 -10.58
C VAL A 86 14.02 36.58 -12.10
N LEU A 87 13.01 37.18 -12.72
CA LEU A 87 12.85 37.16 -14.18
C LEU A 87 14.04 37.81 -14.90
N SER A 88 14.56 38.92 -14.37
CA SER A 88 15.73 39.58 -14.93
C SER A 88 16.99 38.72 -14.82
N ILE A 89 17.17 37.97 -13.73
CA ILE A 89 18.33 37.11 -13.52
C ILE A 89 18.22 35.82 -14.35
N LEU A 90 17.02 35.23 -14.48
CA LEU A 90 16.79 34.10 -15.39
C LEU A 90 17.18 34.46 -16.82
N SER A 91 16.71 35.64 -17.30
CA SER A 91 17.04 36.12 -18.63
C SER A 91 18.55 36.33 -18.83
N SER A 92 19.29 36.77 -17.80
CA SER A 92 20.76 36.90 -17.90
C SER A 92 21.49 35.57 -17.93
N PHE A 93 20.88 34.49 -17.45
CA PHE A 93 21.34 33.11 -17.64
C PHE A 93 20.90 32.49 -18.97
N GLY A 94 20.16 33.22 -19.80
CA GLY A 94 19.64 32.71 -21.07
C GLY A 94 18.42 31.82 -20.93
N LEU A 95 17.75 31.84 -19.77
CA LEU A 95 16.54 31.06 -19.49
C LEU A 95 15.30 31.92 -19.73
N ALA A 96 14.38 31.44 -20.56
CA ALA A 96 13.06 32.05 -20.70
C ALA A 96 12.15 31.64 -19.54
N ALA A 97 11.32 32.57 -19.07
CA ALA A 97 10.33 32.27 -18.04
C ALA A 97 9.36 31.16 -18.49
N THR A 98 9.03 31.11 -19.77
CA THR A 98 8.19 30.05 -20.35
C THR A 98 8.86 28.69 -20.25
N GLU A 99 10.14 28.56 -20.61
CA GLU A 99 10.87 27.26 -20.53
C GLU A 99 10.88 26.69 -19.12
N VAL A 100 11.09 27.57 -18.12
CA VAL A 100 11.13 27.19 -16.72
C VAL A 100 9.73 26.88 -16.17
N THR A 101 8.69 27.57 -16.66
CA THR A 101 7.30 27.26 -16.34
C THR A 101 6.87 25.93 -16.98
N ASP A 102 7.21 25.69 -18.24
CA ASP A 102 6.91 24.45 -18.97
C ASP A 102 7.58 23.24 -18.30
N ASP A 103 8.83 23.36 -17.82
CA ASP A 103 9.49 22.32 -17.01
C ASP A 103 8.73 22.07 -15.69
N GLY A 104 8.29 23.13 -15.02
CA GLY A 104 7.49 23.02 -13.80
C GLY A 104 6.18 22.28 -14.04
N GLU A 105 5.44 22.67 -15.07
CA GLU A 105 4.17 22.03 -15.47
C GLU A 105 4.38 20.55 -15.82
N LYS A 106 5.40 20.23 -16.64
CA LYS A 106 5.75 18.84 -16.97
C LYS A 106 6.10 18.01 -15.75
N ARG A 107 6.86 18.56 -14.79
CA ARG A 107 7.21 17.85 -13.54
C ARG A 107 5.99 17.55 -12.69
N MET A 108 5.06 18.51 -12.56
CA MET A 108 3.82 18.30 -11.81
C MET A 108 2.97 17.20 -12.45
N GLU A 109 2.78 17.29 -13.76
CA GLU A 109 1.99 16.31 -14.52
C GLU A 109 2.55 14.89 -14.38
N VAL A 110 3.88 14.73 -14.55
CA VAL A 110 4.54 13.42 -14.35
C VAL A 110 4.36 12.90 -12.92
N LEU A 111 4.53 13.76 -11.91
CA LEU A 111 4.38 13.36 -10.51
C LEU A 111 2.94 12.94 -10.19
N ASP A 112 1.94 13.66 -10.71
CA ASP A 112 0.54 13.31 -10.51
C ASP A 112 0.17 12.02 -11.24
N SER A 113 0.57 11.84 -12.50
CA SER A 113 0.35 10.60 -13.24
C SER A 113 1.04 9.40 -12.59
N VAL A 114 2.27 9.54 -12.08
CA VAL A 114 2.95 8.47 -11.35
C VAL A 114 2.22 8.14 -10.05
N LYS A 115 1.76 9.14 -9.30
CA LYS A 115 0.97 8.95 -8.08
C LYS A 115 -0.31 8.18 -8.38
N GLU A 116 -1.02 8.50 -9.46
CA GLU A 116 -2.22 7.79 -9.88
C GLU A 116 -1.93 6.34 -10.30
N LYS A 117 -0.85 6.12 -11.05
CA LYS A 117 -0.37 4.78 -11.43
C LYS A 117 -0.08 3.92 -10.19
N ILE A 118 0.70 4.44 -9.25
CA ILE A 118 1.02 3.76 -7.98
C ILE A 118 -0.25 3.40 -7.21
N ASN A 119 -1.19 4.35 -7.09
CA ASN A 119 -2.44 4.14 -6.37
C ASN A 119 -3.29 3.05 -7.03
N THR A 120 -3.40 3.07 -8.35
CA THR A 120 -4.19 2.10 -9.11
C THR A 120 -3.61 0.70 -9.01
N GLU A 121 -2.31 0.55 -9.31
CA GLU A 121 -1.62 -0.75 -9.23
C GLU A 121 -1.62 -1.32 -7.81
N SER A 122 -1.40 -0.46 -6.80
CA SER A 122 -1.44 -0.85 -5.40
C SER A 122 -2.85 -1.30 -4.99
N LYS A 123 -3.89 -0.57 -5.38
CA LYS A 123 -5.28 -0.90 -5.08
C LYS A 123 -5.68 -2.23 -5.69
N ASP A 124 -5.32 -2.48 -6.94
CA ASP A 124 -5.56 -3.75 -7.63
C ASP A 124 -4.82 -4.91 -6.94
N SER A 125 -3.56 -4.70 -6.56
CA SER A 125 -2.76 -5.69 -5.85
C SER A 125 -3.34 -6.01 -4.47
N ILE A 126 -3.79 -5.00 -3.72
CA ILE A 126 -4.42 -5.16 -2.41
C ILE A 126 -5.73 -5.92 -2.57
N SER A 127 -6.59 -5.52 -3.51
CA SER A 127 -7.88 -6.17 -3.73
C SER A 127 -7.73 -7.66 -4.07
N LYS A 128 -6.79 -8.04 -4.95
CA LYS A 128 -6.50 -9.45 -5.25
C LYS A 128 -6.02 -10.24 -4.02
N LYS A 129 -5.20 -9.62 -3.17
CA LYS A 129 -4.74 -10.25 -1.92
C LYS A 129 -5.90 -10.44 -0.93
N GLU A 130 -6.81 -9.48 -0.84
CA GLU A 130 -8.02 -9.59 -0.02
C GLU A 130 -8.93 -10.72 -0.50
N GLU A 131 -9.13 -10.87 -1.82
CA GLU A 131 -9.87 -11.99 -2.40
C GLU A 131 -9.25 -13.35 -2.04
N HIS A 132 -7.92 -13.50 -2.17
CA HIS A 132 -7.23 -14.73 -1.77
C HIS A 132 -7.35 -15.00 -0.26
N ILE A 133 -7.33 -13.97 0.58
CA ILE A 133 -7.52 -14.13 2.04
C ILE A 133 -8.91 -14.74 2.32
N GLU A 134 -9.96 -14.26 1.66
CA GLU A 134 -11.31 -14.80 1.83
C GLU A 134 -11.43 -16.24 1.30
N GLU A 135 -10.79 -16.55 0.17
CA GLU A 135 -10.72 -17.92 -0.34
C GLU A 135 -10.03 -18.87 0.66
N PHE A 136 -8.88 -18.48 1.20
CA PHE A 136 -8.17 -19.29 2.18
C PHE A 136 -8.96 -19.48 3.47
N LYS A 137 -9.69 -18.47 3.95
CA LYS A 137 -10.59 -18.61 5.10
C LYS A 137 -11.66 -19.67 4.84
N LYS A 138 -12.27 -19.67 3.65
CA LYS A 138 -13.27 -20.68 3.27
C LYS A 138 -12.65 -22.08 3.22
N ASN A 139 -11.46 -22.22 2.65
CA ASN A 139 -10.76 -23.50 2.56
C ASN A 139 -10.39 -24.04 3.96
N ILE A 140 -9.94 -23.17 4.88
CA ILE A 140 -9.69 -23.53 6.28
C ILE A 140 -10.98 -24.05 6.93
N ALA A 141 -12.10 -23.32 6.80
CA ALA A 141 -13.38 -23.73 7.39
C ALA A 141 -13.87 -25.09 6.84
N ASN A 142 -13.67 -25.36 5.54
CA ASN A 142 -14.01 -26.65 4.95
C ASN A 142 -13.15 -27.78 5.54
N LEU A 143 -11.83 -27.60 5.62
CA LEU A 143 -10.92 -28.58 6.20
C LEU A 143 -11.22 -28.85 7.67
N GLU A 144 -11.56 -27.81 8.45
CA GLU A 144 -12.00 -27.95 9.84
C GLU A 144 -13.26 -28.80 9.96
N SER A 145 -14.23 -28.62 9.04
CA SER A 145 -15.45 -29.44 8.98
C SER A 145 -15.14 -30.90 8.61
N GLU A 146 -14.25 -31.13 7.64
CA GLU A 146 -13.83 -32.48 7.23
C GLU A 146 -13.14 -33.21 8.40
N ILE A 147 -12.20 -32.55 9.08
CA ILE A 147 -11.52 -33.09 10.28
C ILE A 147 -12.54 -33.46 11.36
N ALA A 148 -13.52 -32.60 11.62
CA ALA A 148 -14.55 -32.88 12.62
C ALA A 148 -15.41 -34.11 12.24
N SER A 149 -15.74 -34.26 10.96
CA SER A 149 -16.47 -35.42 10.45
C SER A 149 -15.66 -36.70 10.62
N GLU A 150 -14.40 -36.71 10.17
CA GLU A 150 -13.51 -37.87 10.29
C GLU A 150 -13.29 -38.28 11.75
N GLN A 151 -13.08 -37.32 12.65
CA GLN A 151 -12.94 -37.60 14.08
C GLN A 151 -14.20 -38.28 14.66
N ASN A 152 -15.39 -37.84 14.23
CA ASN A 152 -16.64 -38.44 14.66
C ASN A 152 -16.81 -39.86 14.08
N GLU A 153 -16.49 -40.08 12.80
CA GLU A 153 -16.53 -41.40 12.17
C GLU A 153 -15.58 -42.39 12.85
N VAL A 154 -14.35 -41.97 13.15
CA VAL A 154 -13.36 -42.78 13.88
C VAL A 154 -13.88 -43.14 15.27
N LYS A 155 -14.48 -42.18 15.99
CA LYS A 155 -15.07 -42.42 17.31
C LYS A 155 -16.18 -43.48 17.24
N ILE A 156 -17.16 -43.29 16.36
CA ILE A 156 -18.30 -44.21 16.18
C ILE A 156 -17.80 -45.61 15.80
N SER A 157 -16.85 -45.69 14.86
CA SER A 157 -16.28 -46.96 14.41
C SER A 157 -15.57 -47.70 15.54
N ASN A 158 -14.76 -47.00 16.34
CA ASN A 158 -14.06 -47.59 17.48
C ASN A 158 -15.02 -48.07 18.57
N GLU A 159 -16.09 -47.33 18.85
CA GLU A 159 -17.14 -47.74 19.79
C GLU A 159 -17.86 -49.02 19.33
N ALA A 160 -18.20 -49.11 18.03
CA ALA A 160 -18.82 -50.29 17.44
C ALA A 160 -17.89 -51.52 17.50
N ILE A 161 -16.62 -51.35 17.10
CA ILE A 161 -15.61 -52.42 17.15
C ILE A 161 -15.38 -52.87 18.59
N SER A 162 -15.27 -51.95 19.54
CA SER A 162 -15.06 -52.29 20.95
C SER A 162 -16.22 -53.09 21.53
N THR A 163 -17.45 -52.72 21.15
CA THR A 163 -18.67 -53.47 21.52
C THR A 163 -18.63 -54.90 21.01
N GLU A 164 -18.32 -55.09 19.73
CA GLU A 164 -18.27 -56.43 19.12
C GLU A 164 -17.11 -57.27 19.69
N ILE A 165 -15.94 -56.67 19.94
CA ILE A 165 -14.84 -57.34 20.66
C ILE A 165 -15.30 -57.82 22.04
N GLY A 166 -16.04 -56.99 22.78
CA GLY A 166 -16.61 -57.35 24.08
C GLY A 166 -17.52 -58.57 23.99
N ARG A 167 -18.46 -58.55 23.04
CA ARG A 167 -19.37 -59.67 22.77
C ARG A 167 -18.62 -60.96 22.38
N ILE A 168 -17.63 -60.86 21.49
CA ILE A 168 -16.81 -62.02 21.07
C ILE A 168 -16.05 -62.60 22.26
N LYS A 169 -15.45 -61.75 23.12
CA LYS A 169 -14.75 -62.22 24.33
C LYS A 169 -15.67 -63.02 25.25
N GLU A 170 -16.92 -62.58 25.43
CA GLU A 170 -17.92 -63.32 26.21
C GLU A 170 -18.23 -64.69 25.60
N LEU A 171 -18.39 -64.77 24.28
CA LEU A 171 -18.63 -66.03 23.57
C LEU A 171 -17.43 -66.97 23.64
N VAL A 172 -16.21 -66.46 23.46
CA VAL A 172 -14.96 -67.25 23.58
C VAL A 172 -14.83 -67.83 24.99
N LYS A 173 -15.12 -67.03 26.03
CA LYS A 173 -15.12 -67.49 27.41
C LYS A 173 -16.19 -68.56 27.66
N PHE A 174 -17.37 -68.42 27.06
CA PHE A 174 -18.47 -69.38 27.20
C PHE A 174 -18.10 -70.77 26.65
N VAL A 175 -17.36 -70.85 25.54
CA VAL A 175 -16.94 -72.13 24.94
C VAL A 175 -15.64 -72.71 25.53
N GLY A 176 -15.07 -72.08 26.56
CA GLY A 176 -13.90 -72.57 27.28
C GLY A 176 -12.54 -72.04 26.81
N GLY A 177 -12.52 -70.98 25.99
CA GLY A 177 -11.29 -70.26 25.66
C GLY A 177 -10.75 -69.48 26.87
N THR A 178 -9.42 -69.38 26.98
CA THR A 178 -8.75 -68.52 27.96
C THR A 178 -8.22 -67.27 27.25
N ASN A 179 -8.55 -66.09 27.80
CA ASN A 179 -8.21 -64.77 27.25
C ASN A 179 -6.72 -64.58 27.00
#